data_AF-A0A2E0FHA4-F1
#
_entry.id   AF-A0A2E0FHA4-F1
#
_cell.length_a   1.000
_cell.length_b   1.000
_cell.length_c   1.000
_cell.angle_alpha   90.00
_cell.angle_beta   90.00
_cell.angle_gamma   90.00
#
_symmetry.space_group_name_H-M   'P 1'
#
loop_
_entity.id
_entity.type
_entity.pdbx_description
1 polymer ?
#
loop_
_entity_poly.entity_id
_entity_poly.type
_entity_poly.pdbx_seq_one_letter_code
_entity_poly.pdbx_strand_id
1 'polypeptide(L)' 'MVGLSKERCMDHVVEIMKREDRPLSSRQLISLLIDKVGSPAKIPLTQTLSMWCYAHPHIYGRNGVWRLKSSMFVGDDS' A
#
# COMPACT_ATOMS: atom_id res chain seq x y z
N MET A 1 -14.95 -7.74 16.94
CA MET A 1 -13.59 -7.58 16.38
C MET A 1 -13.69 -7.76 14.87
N VAL A 2 -13.78 -6.67 14.10
CA VAL A 2 -14.03 -6.74 12.65
C VAL A 2 -12.70 -6.95 11.94
N GLY A 3 -12.50 -8.12 11.33
CA GLY A 3 -11.36 -8.35 10.45
C GLY A 3 -11.48 -7.47 9.20
N LEU A 4 -10.42 -6.77 8.82
CA LEU A 4 -10.39 -6.02 7.58
C LEU A 4 -10.36 -7.01 6.41
N SER A 5 -11.33 -6.91 5.48
CA SER A 5 -11.29 -7.70 4.25
C SER A 5 -10.11 -7.27 3.38
N LYS A 6 -9.64 -8.15 2.49
CA LYS A 6 -8.56 -7.86 1.54
C LYS A 6 -8.84 -6.57 0.76
N GLU A 7 -10.06 -6.42 0.23
CA GLU A 7 -10.45 -5.28 -0.61
C GLU A 7 -10.36 -3.96 0.16
N ARG A 8 -10.98 -3.89 1.35
CA ARG A 8 -10.92 -2.68 2.19
C ARG A 8 -9.50 -2.35 2.63
N CYS A 9 -8.68 -3.38 2.86
CA CYS A 9 -7.26 -3.18 3.20
C CYS A 9 -6.51 -2.55 2.01
N MET A 10 -6.74 -3.04 0.79
CA MET A 10 -6.11 -2.51 -0.41
C MET A 10 -6.60 -1.09 -0.75
N ASP A 11 -7.87 -0.77 -0.51
CA ASP A 11 -8.38 0.60 -0.66
C ASP A 11 -7.60 1.58 0.23
N HIS A 12 -7.39 1.23 1.49
CA HIS A 12 -6.60 2.05 2.41
C HIS A 12 -5.13 2.13 2.02
N VAL A 13 -4.54 1.05 1.51
CA VAL A 13 -3.17 1.05 0.98
C VAL A 13 -3.03 2.01 -0.19
N VAL A 14 -3.98 1.99 -1.13
CA VAL A 14 -3.98 2.91 -2.29
C VAL A 14 -4.16 4.36 -1.83
N GLU A 15 -5.08 4.63 -0.89
CA GLU A 15 -5.25 5.97 -0.32
C GLU A 15 -3.98 6.49 0.36
N ILE A 16 -3.29 5.63 1.12
CA ILE A 16 -2.01 5.98 1.77
C ILE A 16 -0.98 6.33 0.70
N MET A 17 -0.82 5.52 -0.35
CA MET A 17 0.15 5.79 -1.41
C MET A 17 -0.20 7.06 -2.21
N LYS A 18 -1.48 7.36 -2.43
CA LYS A 18 -1.92 8.62 -3.06
C LYS A 18 -1.57 9.82 -2.20
N ARG A 19 -1.78 9.72 -0.88
CA ARG A 19 -1.53 10.80 0.07
C ARG A 19 -0.04 11.10 0.24
N GLU A 20 0.78 10.05 0.32
CA GLU A 20 2.23 10.20 0.54
C GLU A 20 2.98 10.64 -0.72
N ASP A 21 2.43 10.35 -1.91
CA ASP A 21 3.00 10.62 -3.24
C ASP A 21 4.51 10.36 -3.35
N ARG A 22 4.97 9.31 -2.68
CA ARG A 22 6.37 8.87 -2.66
C ARG A 22 6.46 7.37 -2.50
N PRO A 23 7.60 6.75 -2.86
CA PRO A 23 7.82 5.35 -2.57
C PRO A 23 7.83 5.06 -1.07
N LEU A 24 7.15 4.00 -0.65
CA LEU A 24 7.01 3.56 0.74
C LEU A 24 7.60 2.16 0.91
N SER A 25 8.47 1.98 1.90
CA SER A 25 8.88 0.62 2.29
C SER A 25 7.71 -0.16 2.88
N SER A 26 7.77 -1.50 2.85
CA SER A 26 6.74 -2.34 3.49
C SER A 26 6.51 -1.96 4.96
N ARG A 27 7.57 -1.62 5.70
CA ARG A 27 7.46 -1.19 7.11
C ARG A 27 6.72 0.13 7.26
N GLN A 28 7.03 1.13 6.43
CA GLN A 28 6.32 2.41 6.43
C GLN A 28 4.85 2.23 6.04
N LEU A 29 4.57 1.41 5.03
CA LEU A 29 3.21 1.14 4.58
C LEU A 29 2.37 0.47 5.67
N ILE A 30 2.95 -0.50 6.39
CA ILE A 30 2.28 -1.15 7.53
C ILE A 30 2.04 -0.15 8.65
N SER A 31 3.03 0.68 8.99
CA SER A 31 2.88 1.71 10.04
C SER A 31 1.73 2.67 9.71
N LEU A 32 1.71 3.20 8.49
CA LEU A 32 0.66 4.12 8.04
C LEU A 32 -0.71 3.44 7.96
N LEU A 33 -0.75 2.16 7.62
CA LEU A 33 -1.97 1.38 7.62
C LEU A 33 -2.51 1.18 9.04
N ILE A 34 -1.64 0.85 10.01
CA ILE A 34 -1.99 0.78 11.45
C ILE A 34 -2.54 2.12 11.93
N ASP A 35 -1.87 3.23 11.63
CA ASP A 35 -2.29 4.56 12.06
C ASP A 35 -3.67 4.93 11.48
N LYS A 36 -3.95 4.49 10.25
CA LYS A 36 -5.20 4.82 9.55
C LYS A 36 -6.39 3.96 9.98
N VAL A 37 -6.20 2.66 10.19
CA VAL A 37 -7.30 1.71 10.47
C VAL A 37 -7.36 1.26 11.94
N GLY A 38 -6.44 1.76 12.76
CA GLY A 38 -6.14 1.22 14.08
C GLY A 38 -5.24 0.00 13.99
N SER A 39 -4.78 -0.53 15.13
CA SER A 39 -4.03 -1.80 15.18
C SER A 39 -5.00 -2.98 15.32
N PRO A 40 -5.39 -3.68 14.23
CA PRO A 40 -6.03 -4.97 14.38
C PRO A 40 -4.96 -6.03 14.65
N ALA A 41 -5.28 -6.95 15.55
CA ALA A 41 -4.57 -8.22 15.73
C ALA A 41 -4.49 -9.10 14.45
N LYS A 42 -5.00 -8.60 13.32
CA LYS A 42 -5.12 -9.26 12.01
C LYS A 42 -4.68 -8.35 10.85
N ILE A 43 -3.76 -7.39 11.08
CA ILE A 43 -3.09 -6.79 9.92
C ILE A 43 -2.36 -7.93 9.20
N PRO A 44 -2.55 -8.09 7.88
CA PRO A 44 -1.81 -9.07 7.10
C PRO A 44 -0.31 -8.87 7.37
N LEU A 45 0.35 -9.92 7.85
CA LEU A 45 1.80 -9.96 8.03
C LEU A 45 2.48 -9.37 6.77
N THR A 46 3.64 -8.75 6.95
CA THR A 46 4.40 -8.06 5.89
C THR A 46 4.43 -8.83 4.55
N GLN A 47 4.49 -10.17 4.62
CA GLN A 47 4.46 -11.05 3.46
C GLN A 47 3.11 -11.05 2.71
N THR A 48 1.98 -11.16 3.42
CA THR A 48 0.64 -11.13 2.82
C THR A 48 0.34 -9.79 2.18
N LEU A 49 0.68 -8.69 2.85
CA LEU A 49 0.53 -7.35 2.27
C LEU A 49 1.39 -7.19 1.01
N SER A 50 2.62 -7.69 1.04
CA SER A 50 3.51 -7.65 -0.12
C SER A 50 2.94 -8.45 -1.29
N MET A 51 2.39 -9.65 -1.05
CA MET A 51 1.73 -10.45 -2.09
C MET A 51 0.54 -9.71 -2.72
N TRP A 52 -0.28 -9.06 -1.91
CA TRP A 52 -1.42 -8.29 -2.43
C TRP A 52 -0.97 -7.07 -3.22
N CYS A 53 0.07 -6.37 -2.78
CA CYS A 53 0.66 -5.27 -3.52
C CYS A 53 1.23 -5.73 -4.87
N TYR A 54 1.89 -6.88 -4.93
CA TYR A 54 2.36 -7.46 -6.21
C TYR A 54 1.22 -7.85 -7.14
N ALA A 55 0.12 -8.37 -6.60
CA ALA A 55 -1.06 -8.76 -7.38
C ALA A 55 -1.93 -7.56 -7.81
N HIS A 56 -1.67 -6.35 -7.30
CA HIS A 56 -2.51 -5.20 -7.55
C HIS A 56 -2.14 -4.48 -8.86
N PRO A 57 -3.08 -4.25 -9.79
CA PRO A 57 -2.78 -3.77 -11.15
C PRO A 57 -2.11 -2.39 -11.18
N HIS A 58 -2.38 -1.53 -10.19
CA HIS A 58 -1.89 -0.15 -10.12
C HIS A 58 -0.73 0.07 -9.14
N ILE A 59 -0.26 -0.96 -8.45
CA ILE A 59 0.88 -0.83 -7.52
C ILE A 59 2.11 -1.38 -8.22
N TYR A 60 3.22 -0.67 -8.08
CA TYR A 60 4.54 -1.13 -8.47
C TYR A 60 5.37 -1.37 -7.21
N GLY A 61 6.08 -2.50 -7.18
CA GLY A 61 6.95 -2.89 -6.08
C GLY A 61 8.32 -3.33 -6.56
N ARG A 62 9.39 -2.84 -5.92
CA ARG A 62 10.77 -3.32 -6.13
C ARG A 62 11.53 -3.29 -4.81
N ASN A 63 12.21 -4.38 -4.46
CA ASN A 63 13.04 -4.48 -3.25
C ASN A 63 12.32 -4.09 -1.95
N GLY A 64 11.03 -4.43 -1.82
CA GLY A 64 10.23 -4.09 -0.63
C GLY A 64 9.82 -2.62 -0.53
N VAL A 65 9.96 -1.86 -1.61
CA VAL A 65 9.49 -0.48 -1.76
C VAL A 65 8.34 -0.44 -2.76
N TRP A 66 7.27 0.27 -2.41
CA TRP A 66 6.00 0.28 -3.11
C TRP A 66 5.58 1.69 -3.50
N ARG A 67 4.97 1.85 -4.68
CA ARG A 67 4.34 3.11 -5.12
C ARG A 67 3.21 2.85 -6.09
N LEU A 68 2.37 3.85 -6.33
CA LEU A 68 1.36 3.79 -7.39
C LEU A 68 1.99 4.03 -8.76
N LYS A 69 1.55 3.26 -9.75
CA LYS A 69 1.96 3.42 -11.16
C LYS A 69 1.56 4.77 -11.74
N SER A 70 0.44 5.35 -11.29
CA SER A 70 0.00 6.68 -11.75
C SER A 70 0.99 7.80 -11.38
N SER A 71 1.74 7.64 -10.29
CA SER A 71 2.82 8.57 -9.88
C SER A 71 4.10 8.41 -10.74
N MET A 72 4.16 7.42 -11.64
CA MET A 72 5.26 7.29 -12.61
C MET A 72 5.02 8.07 -13.92
N PHE A 73 3.78 8.51 -14.19
CA PHE A 73 3.38 9.21 -15.42
C PHE A 73 3.32 10.73 -15.26
N VAL A 74 4.21 11.31 -14.43
CA VAL A 74 4.40 12.76 -14.38
C VAL A 74 5.80 13.05 -14.96
N GLY A 75 5.90 13.03 -16.28
CA GLY A 75 7.13 13.29 -17.01
C GLY A 75 7.09 12.76 -18.44
N ASP A 76 6.41 13.51 -19.32
CA ASP A 76 6.88 13.97 -20.65
C ASP A 76 5.65 14.34 -21.50
N ASP A 77 5.22 15.59 -21.36
CA ASP A 77 4.50 16.32 -22.41
C ASP A 77 5.23 17.67 -22.50
N SER A 78 6.22 17.74 -23.37
CA SER A 78 6.97 18.94 -23.76
C SER A 78 7.30 18.87 -25.24
#